data_AF-A0AB35XS44-F1
#
_entry.id   AF-A0AB35XS44-F1
#
_cell.length_a   1.000
_cell.length_b   1.000
_cell.length_c   1.000
_cell.angle_alpha   90.00
_cell.angle_beta   90.00
_cell.angle_gamma   90.00
#
_symmetry.space_group_name_H-M   'P 1'
#
loop_
_entity.id
_entity.type
_entity.pdbx_description
1 polymer ?
#
loop_
_entity_poly.entity_id
_entity_poly.type
_entity_poly.pdbx_seq_one_letter_code
_entity_poly.pdbx_strand_id
1 'polypeptide(L)'
;MKADISAFLGGYRPGHSLAHRMPVWSKYLLVLVVGVTPFFVKQWWFSSGCLIMAVGIDLVVARMPARTALSIGVPLWIANVLILAYHCFFTTWQRGVIYVAGLLACLYIARLVTCTTDPGALMDAIVAMVGPLRPLGAKPEKFALTLALMWTTIPYLIGSVGQVREAARARGLRHSSWRFLIPMFVGAVGHALEMGEALKARGLGDDE
;
A
#
# COMPACT_ATOMS: atom_id res chain seq x y z
N MET A 1 -0.59 -20.16 -16.86
CA MET A 1 0.19 -18.91 -16.73
C MET A 1 -0.12 -18.33 -15.36
N LYS A 2 0.72 -18.60 -14.35
CA LYS A 2 0.56 -18.01 -13.00
C LYS A 2 0.74 -16.51 -13.16
N ALA A 3 -0.35 -15.75 -13.11
CA ALA A 3 -0.24 -14.31 -12.93
C ALA A 3 0.49 -14.11 -11.61
N ASP A 4 1.68 -13.52 -11.65
CA ASP A 4 2.47 -13.20 -10.48
C ASP A 4 1.66 -12.22 -9.61
N ILE A 5 0.93 -12.77 -8.65
CA ILE A 5 0.15 -12.04 -7.65
C ILE A 5 1.02 -11.01 -6.90
N SER A 6 2.33 -11.30 -6.81
CA SER A 6 3.36 -10.39 -6.28
C SER A 6 3.57 -9.11 -7.10
N ALA A 7 3.29 -9.12 -8.41
CA ALA A 7 3.40 -7.92 -9.24
C ALA A 7 2.24 -6.94 -9.03
N PHE A 8 1.09 -7.43 -8.55
CA PHE A 8 -0.12 -6.62 -8.33
C PHE A 8 -0.32 -6.18 -6.87
N LEU A 9 0.19 -6.94 -5.89
CA LEU A 9 -0.01 -6.66 -4.44
C LEU A 9 1.12 -5.84 -3.79
N GLY A 10 2.04 -5.29 -4.59
CA GLY A 10 3.07 -4.40 -4.10
C GLY A 10 4.37 -5.10 -3.72
N GLY A 11 5.46 -4.32 -3.75
CA GLY A 11 6.85 -4.76 -3.66
C GLY A 11 7.31 -5.23 -2.27
N TYR A 12 6.50 -6.02 -1.58
CA TYR A 12 6.92 -6.76 -0.38
C TYR A 12 8.07 -7.70 -0.76
N ARG A 13 9.18 -7.62 -0.03
CA ARG A 13 10.34 -8.49 -0.23
C ARG A 13 10.52 -9.34 1.02
N PRO A 14 10.27 -10.66 0.94
CA PRO A 14 10.44 -11.52 2.11
C PRO A 14 11.89 -11.49 2.57
N GLY A 15 12.09 -11.15 3.85
CA GLY A 15 13.41 -11.08 4.49
C GLY A 15 13.33 -11.33 6.00
N HIS A 16 14.47 -11.60 6.61
CA HIS A 16 14.58 -11.90 8.06
C HIS A 16 15.13 -10.73 8.89
N SER A 17 15.07 -9.50 8.38
CA SER A 17 15.66 -8.34 9.06
C SER A 17 14.84 -7.91 10.29
N LEU A 18 15.44 -7.13 11.20
CA LEU A 18 14.77 -6.63 12.41
C LEU A 18 13.50 -5.84 12.05
N ALA A 19 13.50 -5.13 10.91
CA ALA A 19 12.33 -4.42 10.41
C ALA A 19 11.15 -5.37 10.09
N HIS A 20 11.40 -6.62 9.69
CA HIS A 20 10.33 -7.58 9.43
C HIS A 20 9.69 -8.12 10.71
N ARG A 21 10.41 -8.11 11.82
CA ARG A 21 9.92 -8.60 13.12
C ARG A 21 9.23 -7.52 13.95
N MET A 22 9.35 -6.25 13.58
CA MET A 22 8.67 -5.15 14.28
C MET A 22 7.16 -5.17 14.01
N PRO A 23 6.32 -4.92 15.04
CA PRO A 23 4.88 -4.90 14.87
C PRO A 23 4.46 -3.71 14.00
N VAL A 24 3.40 -3.91 13.22
CA VAL A 24 2.93 -2.96 12.20
C VAL A 24 2.69 -1.55 12.78
N TRP A 25 2.06 -1.46 13.95
CA TRP A 25 1.78 -0.16 14.61
C TRP A 25 3.05 0.67 14.85
N SER A 26 4.17 0.04 15.23
CA SER A 26 5.43 0.72 15.52
C SER A 26 6.06 1.33 14.25
N LYS A 27 5.90 0.65 13.11
CA LYS A 27 6.36 1.14 11.81
C LYS A 27 5.56 2.37 11.35
N TYR A 28 4.24 2.34 11.54
CA TYR A 28 3.39 3.50 11.25
C TYR A 28 3.65 4.67 12.19
N LEU A 29 3.96 4.39 13.46
CA LEU A 29 4.39 5.42 14.40
C LEU A 29 5.71 6.05 13.95
N LEU A 30 6.64 5.26 13.39
CA LEU A 30 7.89 5.76 12.83
C LEU A 30 7.65 6.67 11.61
N VAL A 31 6.71 6.32 10.72
CA VAL A 31 6.26 7.21 9.62
C VAL A 31 5.73 8.52 10.19
N LEU A 32 4.88 8.46 11.21
CA LEU A 32 4.29 9.64 11.83
C LEU A 32 5.37 10.54 12.45
N VAL A 33 6.25 9.98 13.27
CA VAL A 33 7.25 10.76 14.02
C VAL A 33 8.37 11.28 13.13
N VAL A 34 8.85 10.50 12.16
CA VAL A 34 10.01 10.92 11.35
C VAL A 34 9.59 11.59 10.05
N GLY A 35 8.48 11.15 9.46
CA GLY A 35 7.93 11.71 8.23
C GLY A 35 7.19 13.03 8.46
N VAL A 36 6.40 13.15 9.54
CA VAL A 36 5.50 14.32 9.72
C VAL A 36 6.16 15.44 10.54
N THR A 37 6.93 15.11 11.57
CA THR A 37 7.56 16.12 12.47
C THR A 37 8.42 17.18 11.75
N PRO A 38 9.17 16.88 10.67
CA PRO A 38 9.89 17.91 9.91
C PRO A 38 9.01 19.07 9.42
N PHE A 39 7.75 18.80 9.07
CA PHE A 39 6.81 19.81 8.57
C PHE A 39 6.26 20.73 9.68
N PHE A 40 6.26 20.27 10.93
CA PHE A 40 5.86 21.07 12.08
C PHE A 40 6.99 21.95 12.60
N VAL A 41 8.20 21.38 12.74
CA VAL A 41 9.36 22.08 13.33
C VAL A 41 9.89 23.16 12.39
N LYS A 42 9.80 22.96 11.06
CA LYS A 42 10.22 23.94 10.03
C LYS A 42 11.67 24.44 10.22
N GLN A 43 12.54 23.58 10.74
CA GLN A 43 13.97 23.84 10.85
C GLN A 43 14.72 22.94 9.87
N TRP A 44 15.63 23.54 9.09
CA TRP A 44 16.34 22.81 8.03
C TRP A 44 17.30 21.75 8.59
N TRP A 45 18.03 22.05 9.66
CA TRP A 45 18.89 21.09 10.36
C TRP A 45 18.11 19.88 10.88
N PHE A 46 16.92 20.11 11.43
CA PHE A 46 16.06 19.05 11.96
C PHE A 46 15.54 18.15 10.83
N SER A 47 15.08 18.74 9.73
CA SER A 47 14.61 17.99 8.55
C SER A 47 15.71 17.13 7.93
N SER A 48 16.92 17.68 7.80
CA SER A 48 18.10 16.91 7.35
C SER A 48 18.48 15.79 8.33
N GLY A 49 18.36 16.03 9.64
CA GLY A 49 18.57 14.99 10.67
C GLY A 49 17.58 13.83 10.54
N CYS A 50 16.29 14.13 10.34
CA CYS A 50 15.26 13.11 10.10
C CYS A 50 15.52 12.30 8.82
N LEU A 51 16.02 12.94 7.76
CA LEU A 51 16.41 12.24 6.54
C LEU A 51 17.58 11.26 6.78
N ILE A 52 18.64 11.70 7.46
CA ILE A 52 19.78 10.84 7.78
C ILE A 52 19.32 9.66 8.63
N MET A 53 18.45 9.90 9.61
CA MET A 53 17.88 8.86 10.44
C MET A 53 17.03 7.86 9.62
N ALA A 54 16.16 8.35 8.72
CA ALA A 54 15.36 7.51 7.83
C ALA A 54 16.25 6.58 6.97
N VAL A 55 17.27 7.15 6.33
CA VAL A 55 18.23 6.37 5.52
C VAL A 55 19.03 5.39 6.39
N GLY A 56 19.44 5.80 7.59
CA GLY A 56 20.13 4.93 8.55
C GLY A 56 19.29 3.72 8.97
N ILE A 57 18.00 3.93 9.22
CA ILE A 57 17.05 2.86 9.56
C ILE A 57 16.90 1.90 8.38
N ASP A 58 16.78 2.39 7.15
CA ASP A 58 16.70 1.54 5.95
C ASP A 58 17.94 0.67 5.74
N LEU A 59 19.12 1.24 5.96
CA LEU A 59 20.38 0.53 5.79
C LEU A 59 20.66 -0.47 6.91
N VAL A 60 20.42 -0.10 8.17
CA VAL A 60 20.77 -0.91 9.36
C VAL A 60 19.67 -1.91 9.70
N VAL A 61 18.41 -1.46 9.72
CA VAL A 61 17.27 -2.23 10.24
C VAL A 61 16.63 -3.07 9.14
N ALA A 62 16.49 -2.54 7.92
CA ALA A 62 15.97 -3.29 6.79
C ALA A 62 17.04 -4.10 6.03
N ARG A 63 18.34 -3.82 6.25
CA ARG A 63 19.49 -4.44 5.55
C ARG A 63 19.34 -4.44 4.03
N MET A 64 18.73 -3.38 3.49
CA MET A 64 18.57 -3.26 2.05
C MET A 64 19.91 -2.92 1.39
N PRO A 65 20.27 -3.53 0.25
CA PRO A 65 21.47 -3.13 -0.49
C PRO A 65 21.36 -1.64 -0.83
N ALA A 66 22.39 -0.86 -0.49
CA ALA A 66 22.37 0.60 -0.58
C ALA A 66 21.98 1.12 -1.98
N ARG A 67 22.29 0.36 -3.04
CA ARG A 67 21.88 0.65 -4.42
C ARG A 67 20.36 0.61 -4.63
N THR A 68 19.65 -0.29 -3.95
CA THR A 68 18.19 -0.34 -4.02
C THR A 68 17.55 0.67 -3.09
N ALA A 69 18.12 0.87 -1.89
CA ALA A 69 17.63 1.87 -0.94
C ALA A 69 17.65 3.26 -1.58
N LEU A 70 18.78 3.69 -2.15
CA LEU A 70 18.97 5.02 -2.73
C LEU A 70 18.33 5.22 -4.12
N SER A 71 17.82 4.15 -4.75
CA SER A 71 17.13 4.26 -6.03
C SER A 71 15.68 4.65 -5.80
N ILE A 72 15.41 5.96 -5.72
CA ILE A 72 14.07 6.55 -5.51
C ILE A 72 13.30 6.67 -6.85
N GLY A 73 13.90 6.27 -7.98
CA GLY A 73 13.28 6.38 -9.29
C GLY A 73 13.39 7.81 -9.86
N VAL A 74 13.56 7.90 -11.17
CA VAL A 74 13.77 9.17 -11.89
C VAL A 74 12.64 10.20 -11.67
N PRO A 75 11.34 9.84 -11.68
CA PRO A 75 10.26 10.81 -11.50
C PRO A 75 10.29 11.53 -10.14
N LEU A 76 10.65 10.81 -9.06
CA LEU A 76 10.72 11.40 -7.72
C LEU A 76 11.94 12.31 -7.57
N TRP A 77 13.06 12.00 -8.21
CA TRP A 77 14.20 12.92 -8.27
C TRP A 77 13.86 14.20 -9.03
N ILE A 78 13.17 14.09 -10.17
CA ILE A 78 12.69 15.25 -10.93
C ILE A 78 11.77 16.12 -10.06
N ALA A 79 10.79 15.51 -9.38
CA ALA A 79 9.89 16.23 -8.49
C ALA A 79 10.63 16.96 -7.36
N ASN A 80 11.60 16.32 -6.70
CA ASN A 80 12.40 16.95 -5.64
C ASN A 80 13.25 18.12 -6.15
N VAL A 81 13.87 17.99 -7.33
CA VAL A 81 14.64 19.08 -7.94
C VAL A 81 13.73 20.25 -8.29
N LEU A 82 12.54 20.00 -8.82
CA LEU A 82 11.56 21.06 -9.11
C LEU A 82 11.10 21.79 -7.86
N ILE A 83 10.82 21.05 -6.77
CA ILE A 83 10.46 21.66 -5.47
C ILE A 83 11.61 22.53 -4.95
N LEU A 84 12.84 22.03 -5.02
CA LEU A 84 14.03 22.79 -4.59
C LEU A 84 14.22 24.05 -5.43
N ALA A 85 14.11 23.94 -6.74
CA ALA A 85 14.23 25.07 -7.67
C ALA A 85 13.15 26.11 -7.36
N TYR A 86 11.89 25.70 -7.26
CA TYR A 86 10.78 26.59 -6.91
C TYR A 86 11.06 27.36 -5.62
N HIS A 87 11.47 26.68 -4.55
CA HIS A 87 11.74 27.35 -3.28
C HIS A 87 12.99 28.23 -3.31
N CYS A 88 14.00 27.88 -4.09
CA CYS A 88 15.20 28.68 -4.27
C CYS A 88 14.89 30.00 -5.00
N PHE A 89 14.04 29.96 -6.03
CA PHE A 89 13.65 31.15 -6.81
C PHE A 89 12.60 32.03 -6.12
N PHE A 90 11.58 31.43 -5.50
CA PHE A 90 10.41 32.19 -5.01
C PHE A 90 10.39 32.44 -3.50
N THR A 91 11.21 31.73 -2.71
CA THR A 91 11.21 31.88 -1.24
C THR A 91 12.61 31.94 -0.67
N THR A 92 13.13 30.83 -0.15
CA THR A 92 14.46 30.77 0.45
C THR A 92 14.97 29.33 0.36
N TRP A 93 16.26 29.16 0.11
CA TRP A 93 16.89 27.85 -0.05
C TRP A 93 16.66 26.93 1.17
N GLN A 94 16.63 27.46 2.39
CA GLN A 94 16.38 26.68 3.61
C GLN A 94 14.97 26.06 3.61
N ARG A 95 13.96 26.76 3.08
CA ARG A 95 12.59 26.20 2.96
C ARG A 95 12.57 25.06 1.96
N GLY A 96 13.26 25.21 0.84
CA GLY A 96 13.43 24.14 -0.14
C GLY A 96 14.05 22.89 0.48
N VAL A 97 15.12 23.05 1.28
CA VAL A 97 15.74 21.94 2.00
C VAL A 97 14.79 21.28 2.99
N ILE A 98 13.99 22.05 3.74
CA ILE A 98 13.01 21.51 4.69
C ILE A 98 12.02 20.58 3.97
N TYR A 99 11.43 21.03 2.86
CA TYR A 99 10.44 20.26 2.12
C TYR A 99 11.04 19.05 1.42
N VAL A 100 12.20 19.20 0.76
CA VAL A 100 12.88 18.10 0.08
C VAL A 100 13.35 17.05 1.07
N ALA A 101 14.02 17.43 2.15
CA ALA A 101 14.50 16.49 3.15
C ALA A 101 13.35 15.80 3.89
N GLY A 102 12.28 16.52 4.21
CA GLY A 102 11.10 15.96 4.87
C GLY A 102 10.34 14.99 3.95
N LEU A 103 10.15 15.35 2.68
CA LEU A 103 9.54 14.48 1.68
C LEU A 103 10.37 13.22 1.48
N LEU A 104 11.69 13.34 1.32
CA LEU A 104 12.58 12.19 1.19
C LEU A 104 12.55 11.32 2.45
N ALA A 105 12.63 11.89 3.65
CA ALA A 105 12.57 11.14 4.91
C ALA A 105 11.28 10.32 5.01
N CYS A 106 10.14 10.95 4.70
CA CYS A 106 8.84 10.29 4.66
C CYS A 106 8.79 9.18 3.61
N LEU A 107 9.33 9.42 2.41
CA LEU A 107 9.37 8.44 1.32
C LEU A 107 10.21 7.22 1.68
N TYR A 108 11.41 7.40 2.24
CA TYR A 108 12.29 6.31 2.65
C TYR A 108 11.62 5.41 3.69
N ILE A 109 11.01 6.02 4.72
CA ILE A 109 10.31 5.25 5.75
C ILE A 109 9.06 4.57 5.19
N ALA A 110 8.26 5.26 4.38
CA ALA A 110 7.09 4.65 3.76
C ALA A 110 7.47 3.44 2.88
N ARG A 111 8.61 3.54 2.18
CA ARG A 111 9.17 2.43 1.40
C ARG A 111 9.60 1.28 2.30
N LEU A 112 10.24 1.53 3.44
CA LEU A 112 10.53 0.49 4.42
C LEU A 112 9.27 -0.21 4.88
N VAL A 113 8.21 0.54 5.22
CA VAL A 113 6.95 -0.08 5.64
C VAL A 113 6.39 -0.97 4.54
N THR A 114 6.35 -0.47 3.30
CA THR A 114 5.81 -1.20 2.14
C THR A 114 6.61 -2.46 1.81
N CYS A 115 7.93 -2.40 1.89
CA CYS A 115 8.80 -3.52 1.52
C CYS A 115 8.96 -4.56 2.63
N THR A 116 8.79 -4.17 3.90
CA THR A 116 9.06 -5.06 5.07
C THR A 116 7.79 -5.55 5.76
N THR A 117 6.61 -5.12 5.32
CA THR A 117 5.35 -5.50 5.96
C THR A 117 4.55 -6.39 5.04
N ASP A 118 4.18 -7.55 5.56
CA ASP A 118 3.35 -8.51 4.85
C ASP A 118 1.93 -7.92 4.65
N PRO A 119 1.31 -8.08 3.46
CA PRO A 119 -0.03 -7.58 3.21
C PRO A 119 -1.10 -8.16 4.15
N GLY A 120 -0.95 -9.42 4.60
CA GLY A 120 -1.84 -10.03 5.59
C GLY A 120 -1.73 -9.34 6.95
N ALA A 121 -0.50 -9.06 7.40
CA ALA A 121 -0.27 -8.31 8.64
C ALA A 121 -0.82 -6.87 8.57
N LEU A 122 -0.86 -6.25 7.38
CA LEU A 122 -1.55 -4.98 7.18
C LEU A 122 -3.06 -5.11 7.35
N MET A 123 -3.67 -6.18 6.85
CA MET A 123 -5.11 -6.40 7.02
C MET A 123 -5.46 -6.65 8.49
N ASP A 124 -4.66 -7.44 9.20
CA ASP A 124 -4.84 -7.68 10.63
C ASP A 124 -4.76 -6.36 11.42
N ALA A 125 -3.83 -5.47 11.06
CA ALA A 125 -3.73 -4.14 11.66
C ALA A 125 -4.96 -3.26 11.39
N ILE A 126 -5.51 -3.31 10.17
CA ILE A 126 -6.75 -2.59 9.82
C ILE A 126 -7.93 -3.11 10.64
N VAL A 127 -8.06 -4.42 10.79
CA VAL A 127 -9.12 -5.04 11.61
C VAL A 127 -8.97 -4.63 13.08
N ALA A 128 -7.73 -4.64 13.61
CA ALA A 128 -7.45 -4.21 14.97
C ALA A 128 -7.85 -2.75 15.23
N MET A 129 -7.72 -1.87 14.24
CA MET A 129 -8.15 -0.46 14.33
C MET A 129 -9.67 -0.27 14.39
N VAL A 130 -10.46 -1.26 13.96
CA VAL A 130 -11.94 -1.21 14.08
C VAL A 130 -12.43 -1.68 15.45
N GLY A 131 -11.63 -2.46 16.18
CA GLY A 131 -11.90 -2.85 17.56
C GLY A 131 -12.32 -1.70 18.50
N PRO A 132 -11.61 -0.56 18.55
CA PRO A 132 -11.99 0.58 19.40
C PRO A 132 -13.27 1.31 18.98
N LEU A 133 -13.83 1.03 17.79
CA LEU A 133 -15.12 1.59 17.34
C LEU A 133 -16.33 0.74 17.78
N ARG A 134 -16.12 -0.40 18.47
CA ARG A 134 -17.19 -1.19 19.11
C ARG A 134 -18.23 -0.36 19.90
N PRO A 135 -17.85 0.60 20.77
CA PRO A 135 -18.83 1.40 21.52
C PRO A 135 -19.70 2.31 20.64
N LEU A 136 -19.34 2.53 19.38
CA LEU A 136 -20.11 3.32 18.41
C LEU A 136 -21.06 2.45 17.56
N GLY A 137 -21.22 1.16 17.90
CA GLY A 137 -22.09 0.23 17.18
C GLY A 137 -21.43 -0.49 16.00
N ALA A 138 -20.11 -0.36 15.82
CA ALA A 138 -19.38 -1.16 14.84
C ALA A 138 -19.39 -2.64 15.23
N LYS A 139 -19.52 -3.54 14.24
CA LYS A 139 -19.39 -5.00 14.37
C LYS A 139 -18.05 -5.45 13.76
N PRO A 140 -16.92 -5.44 14.50
CA PRO A 140 -15.59 -5.73 13.94
C PRO A 140 -15.48 -7.11 13.30
N GLU A 141 -16.25 -8.08 13.79
CA GLU A 141 -16.26 -9.45 13.29
C GLU A 141 -16.85 -9.51 11.87
N LYS A 142 -17.98 -8.82 11.63
CA LYS A 142 -18.56 -8.69 10.28
C LYS A 142 -17.65 -7.90 9.35
N PHE A 143 -17.00 -6.86 9.87
CA PHE A 143 -16.04 -6.05 9.10
C PHE A 143 -14.81 -6.88 8.68
N ALA A 144 -14.23 -7.64 9.62
CA ALA A 144 -13.10 -8.52 9.36
C ALA A 144 -13.44 -9.59 8.32
N LEU A 145 -14.61 -10.23 8.45
CA LEU A 145 -15.10 -11.20 7.46
C LEU A 145 -15.24 -10.57 6.06
N THR A 146 -15.83 -9.38 5.99
CA THR A 146 -16.03 -8.67 4.72
C THR A 146 -14.69 -8.30 4.07
N LEU A 147 -13.74 -7.78 4.86
CA LEU A 147 -12.39 -7.48 4.36
C LEU A 147 -11.63 -8.73 3.93
N ALA A 148 -11.73 -9.82 4.68
CA ALA A 148 -11.10 -11.09 4.33
C ALA A 148 -11.65 -11.62 3.00
N LEU A 149 -12.98 -11.60 2.83
CA LEU A 149 -13.62 -11.98 1.57
C LEU A 149 -13.12 -11.09 0.43
N MET A 150 -13.19 -9.76 0.61
CA MET A 150 -12.72 -8.79 -0.38
C MET A 150 -11.26 -9.04 -0.80
N TRP A 151 -10.37 -9.23 0.17
CA TRP A 151 -8.95 -9.46 -0.08
C TRP A 151 -8.71 -10.74 -0.89
N THR A 152 -9.50 -11.80 -0.66
CA THR A 152 -9.43 -13.04 -1.45
C THR A 152 -10.11 -12.93 -2.82
N THR A 153 -11.19 -12.15 -2.93
CA THR A 153 -11.95 -11.97 -4.18
C THR A 153 -11.25 -11.04 -5.17
N ILE A 154 -10.48 -10.05 -4.72
CA ILE A 154 -9.76 -9.11 -5.62
C ILE A 154 -8.82 -9.86 -6.58
N PRO A 155 -7.88 -10.71 -6.13
CA PRO A 155 -7.01 -11.47 -7.03
C PRO A 155 -7.79 -12.38 -7.99
N TYR A 156 -8.87 -13.00 -7.50
CA TYR A 156 -9.75 -13.83 -8.32
C TYR A 156 -10.39 -13.02 -9.46
N LEU A 157 -10.96 -11.85 -9.15
CA LEU A 157 -11.58 -10.97 -10.14
C LEU A 157 -10.57 -10.49 -11.17
N ILE A 158 -9.36 -10.09 -10.76
CA ILE A 158 -8.29 -9.69 -11.70
C ILE A 158 -7.96 -10.85 -12.67
N GLY A 159 -7.87 -12.07 -12.16
CA GLY A 159 -7.67 -13.26 -12.99
C GLY A 159 -8.83 -13.53 -13.95
N SER A 160 -10.07 -13.42 -13.47
CA SER A 160 -11.29 -13.59 -14.26
C SER A 160 -11.39 -12.55 -15.39
N VAL A 161 -11.07 -11.29 -15.11
CA VAL A 161 -11.00 -10.23 -16.13
C VAL A 161 -10.03 -10.59 -17.25
N GLY A 162 -8.86 -11.13 -16.90
CA GLY A 162 -7.87 -11.62 -17.87
C GLY A 162 -8.43 -12.69 -18.79
N GLN A 163 -9.09 -13.71 -18.22
CA GLN A 163 -9.71 -14.81 -18.96
C GLN A 163 -10.84 -14.33 -19.88
N VAL A 164 -11.74 -13.47 -19.38
CA VAL A 164 -12.82 -12.88 -20.17
C VAL A 164 -12.26 -12.07 -21.34
N ARG A 165 -11.17 -11.32 -21.11
CA ARG A 165 -10.50 -10.54 -22.16
C ARG A 165 -9.87 -11.43 -23.23
N GLU A 166 -9.23 -12.53 -22.83
CA GLU A 166 -8.65 -13.50 -23.75
C GLU A 166 -9.72 -14.22 -24.58
N ALA A 167 -10.82 -14.65 -23.94
CA ALA A 167 -11.96 -15.25 -24.63
C ALA A 167 -12.64 -14.28 -25.60
N ALA A 168 -12.81 -13.01 -25.22
CA ALA A 168 -13.33 -11.97 -26.09
C ALA A 168 -12.43 -11.76 -27.31
N ARG A 169 -11.11 -11.74 -27.11
CA ARG A 169 -10.12 -11.60 -28.19
C ARG A 169 -10.16 -12.78 -29.16
N ALA A 170 -10.32 -14.01 -28.66
CA ALA A 170 -10.47 -15.22 -29.48
C ALA A 170 -11.75 -15.17 -30.35
N ARG A 171 -12.82 -14.53 -29.86
CA ARG A 171 -14.07 -14.29 -30.62
C ARG A 171 -13.98 -13.12 -31.61
N GLY A 172 -12.78 -12.59 -31.87
CA GLY A 172 -12.57 -11.51 -32.85
C GLY A 172 -12.87 -10.10 -32.34
N LEU A 173 -13.19 -9.93 -31.05
CA LEU A 173 -13.36 -8.60 -30.44
C LEU A 173 -11.97 -8.00 -30.22
N ARG A 174 -11.44 -7.29 -31.23
CA ARG A 174 -10.16 -6.56 -31.12
C ARG A 174 -10.29 -5.36 -30.16
N HIS A 175 -9.14 -5.02 -29.57
CA HIS A 175 -8.88 -3.94 -28.60
C HIS A 175 -9.88 -2.77 -28.65
N SER A 176 -10.43 -2.41 -27.48
CA SER A 176 -11.31 -1.26 -27.21
C SER A 176 -12.83 -1.47 -27.32
N SER A 177 -13.34 -2.70 -27.25
CA SER A 177 -14.78 -2.93 -27.12
C SER A 177 -15.20 -3.05 -25.65
N TRP A 178 -15.95 -2.07 -25.14
CA TRP A 178 -16.68 -2.13 -23.84
C TRP A 178 -17.55 -3.39 -23.67
N ARG A 179 -17.80 -4.12 -24.76
CA ARG A 179 -18.54 -5.38 -24.82
C ARG A 179 -17.99 -6.49 -23.92
N PHE A 180 -16.71 -6.47 -23.53
CA PHE A 180 -16.19 -7.46 -22.57
C PHE A 180 -16.63 -7.23 -21.12
N LEU A 181 -17.17 -6.05 -20.81
CA LEU A 181 -17.61 -5.73 -19.45
C LEU A 181 -18.86 -6.48 -19.04
N ILE A 182 -19.81 -6.69 -19.96
CA ILE A 182 -21.04 -7.45 -19.67
C ILE A 182 -20.71 -8.84 -19.13
N PRO A 183 -19.93 -9.69 -19.84
CA PRO A 183 -19.56 -11.01 -19.31
C PRO A 183 -18.68 -10.93 -18.06
N MET A 184 -17.88 -9.87 -17.88
CA MET A 184 -17.15 -9.64 -16.63
C MET A 184 -18.09 -9.42 -15.45
N PHE A 185 -19.07 -8.52 -15.58
CA PHE A 185 -20.04 -8.23 -14.52
C PHE A 185 -20.91 -9.44 -14.20
N VAL A 186 -21.37 -10.18 -15.22
CA VAL A 186 -22.12 -11.42 -15.03
C VAL A 186 -21.29 -12.44 -14.24
N GLY A 187 -20.01 -12.61 -14.59
CA GLY A 187 -19.11 -13.51 -13.85
C GLY A 187 -18.84 -13.04 -12.42
N ALA A 188 -18.70 -11.73 -12.19
CA ALA A 188 -18.49 -11.16 -10.87
C ALA A 188 -19.74 -11.31 -9.97
N VAL A 189 -20.94 -11.09 -10.51
CA VAL A 189 -22.20 -11.30 -9.80
C VAL A 189 -22.42 -12.78 -9.51
N GLY A 190 -22.13 -13.67 -10.48
CA GLY A 190 -22.18 -15.11 -10.26
C GLY A 190 -21.27 -15.55 -9.10
N HIS A 191 -20.03 -15.08 -9.08
CA HIS A 191 -19.11 -15.35 -7.98
C HIS A 191 -19.61 -14.80 -6.63
N ALA A 192 -20.22 -13.62 -6.61
CA ALA A 192 -20.80 -13.04 -5.40
C ALA A 192 -21.97 -13.89 -4.86
N LEU A 193 -22.82 -14.42 -5.75
CA LEU A 193 -23.92 -15.31 -5.39
C LEU A 193 -23.38 -16.63 -4.82
N GLU A 194 -22.40 -17.26 -5.48
CA GLU A 194 -21.75 -18.48 -5.00
C GLU A 194 -21.11 -18.29 -3.61
N MET A 195 -20.42 -17.17 -3.39
CA MET A 195 -19.85 -16.83 -2.08
C MET A 195 -20.94 -16.58 -1.02
N GLY A 196 -22.04 -15.93 -1.39
CA GLY A 196 -23.18 -15.72 -0.50
C GLY A 196 -23.85 -17.02 -0.07
N GLU A 197 -24.10 -17.93 -1.02
CA GLU A 197 -24.63 -19.27 -0.74
C GLU A 197 -23.69 -20.08 0.16
N ALA A 198 -22.38 -20.03 -0.11
CA ALA A 198 -21.37 -20.69 0.71
C ALA A 198 -21.31 -20.13 2.14
N LEU A 199 -21.42 -18.80 2.31
CA LEU A 199 -21.48 -18.16 3.62
C LEU A 199 -22.74 -18.55 4.38
N LYS A 200 -23.89 -18.59 3.71
CA LYS A 200 -25.16 -19.04 4.30
C LYS A 200 -25.10 -20.50 4.75
N ALA A 201 -24.54 -21.39 3.93
CA ALA A 201 -24.34 -22.80 4.28
C ALA A 201 -23.42 -22.99 5.50
N ARG A 202 -22.51 -22.04 5.76
CA ARG A 202 -21.64 -22.00 6.93
C ARG A 202 -22.25 -21.31 8.15
N GLY A 203 -23.49 -20.82 8.04
CA GLY A 203 -24.18 -20.08 9.11
C GLY A 203 -23.68 -18.64 9.31
N LEU A 204 -22.95 -18.07 8.35
CA LEU A 204 -22.34 -16.73 8.44
C LEU A 204 -23.17 -15.62 7.76
N GLY A 205 -24.47 -15.85 7.55
CA GLY A 205 -25.38 -14.93 6.82
C GLY A 205 -26.62 -14.48 7.59
N ASP A 206 -26.91 -15.10 8.73
CA ASP A 206 -28.19 -14.95 9.45
C ASP A 206 -27.96 -14.35 10.83
N ASP A 207 -27.54 -13.08 10.88
CA ASP A 207 -27.55 -12.28 12.10
C ASP A 207 -28.31 -10.97 11.79
N GLU A 208 -29.64 -11.01 11.98
CA GLU A 208 -30.40 -9.81 12.37
C GLU A 208 -29.76 -9.17 13.62
#